data_AF-A0A085MPM7-F1
#
_entry.id   AF-A0A085MPM7-F1
#
_cell.length_a   1.000
_cell.length_b   1.000
_cell.length_c   1.000
_cell.angle_alpha   90.00
_cell.angle_beta   90.00
_cell.angle_gamma   90.00
#
_symmetry.space_group_name_H-M   'P 1'
#
loop_
_entity.id
_entity.type
_entity.pdbx_description
1 polymer ?
#
loop_
_entity_poly.entity_id
_entity_poly.type
_entity_poly.pdbx_seq_one_letter_code
_entity_poly.pdbx_strand_id
1 'polypeptide(L)'
;SPLTRLVLANAIYFKADWKTPFKVALTKKGNFFVKQGEEKEVEMMQMEKQFQYAETDEYQILGIPYVIDKLLMYFVLPKERFGLKDMMAKLNAKKLLDLFDSTIERQVEVTE
;
A
#
# COMPACT_ATOMS: atom_id res chain seq x y z
N SER A 1 28.64 -12.63 26.73
CA SER A 1 29.67 -13.43 26.04
C SER A 1 30.53 -12.49 25.20
N PRO A 2 31.82 -12.31 25.52
CA PRO A 2 32.69 -11.30 24.89
C PRO A 2 33.42 -11.82 23.64
N LEU A 3 32.75 -12.54 22.74
CA LEU A 3 33.37 -13.04 21.48
C LEU A 3 32.41 -12.96 20.28
N THR A 4 31.72 -11.84 20.09
CA THR A 4 31.09 -11.56 18.78
C THR A 4 32.18 -11.28 17.76
N ARG A 5 32.37 -12.18 16.78
CA ARG A 5 33.46 -12.09 15.78
C ARG A 5 33.09 -11.31 14.52
N LEU A 6 31.80 -11.20 14.20
CA LEU A 6 31.30 -10.39 13.09
C LEU A 6 29.80 -10.10 13.31
N VAL A 7 29.38 -8.86 13.03
CA VAL A 7 27.97 -8.49 12.89
C VAL A 7 27.80 -7.85 11.52
N LEU A 8 26.81 -8.33 10.76
CA LEU A 8 26.31 -7.65 9.58
C LEU A 8 24.96 -7.02 9.95
N ALA A 9 24.92 -5.70 9.98
CA ALA A 9 23.70 -4.93 10.22
C ALA A 9 23.40 -4.06 9.01
N ASN A 10 22.15 -4.03 8.59
CA ASN A 10 21.64 -3.13 7.55
C ASN A 10 20.43 -2.38 8.11
N ALA A 11 20.34 -1.09 7.82
CA ALA A 11 19.20 -0.25 8.16
C ALA A 11 18.80 0.54 6.92
N ILE A 12 17.55 0.38 6.49
CA ILE A 12 16.96 1.15 5.38
C ILE A 12 15.88 2.03 5.99
N TYR A 13 16.02 3.34 5.83
CA TYR A 13 15.03 4.33 6.24
C TYR A 13 14.48 5.02 5.00
N PHE A 14 13.16 5.02 4.86
CA PHE A 14 12.48 5.66 3.74
C PHE A 14 11.43 6.64 4.28
N LYS A 15 11.60 7.92 3.92
CA LYS A 15 10.65 9.00 4.17
C LYS A 15 10.68 9.94 2.98
N ALA A 16 9.56 10.04 2.28
CA ALA A 16 9.38 10.94 1.15
C ALA A 16 7.95 11.46 1.15
N ASP A 17 7.75 12.67 0.64
CA ASP A 17 6.42 13.26 0.52
C ASP A 17 5.70 12.73 -0.72
N TRP A 18 4.39 12.53 -0.64
CA TRP A 18 3.57 12.25 -1.81
C TRP A 18 3.67 13.39 -2.82
N LYS A 19 3.70 13.07 -4.13
CA LYS A 19 3.67 14.08 -5.20
C LYS A 19 2.45 14.98 -5.07
N THR A 20 1.34 14.41 -4.61
CA THR A 20 0.14 15.14 -4.19
C THR A 20 -0.20 14.71 -2.77
N PRO A 21 -0.03 15.59 -1.76
CA PRO A 21 -0.37 15.28 -0.37
C PRO A 21 -1.88 15.17 -0.14
N PHE A 22 -2.28 14.30 0.79
CA PHE A 22 -3.63 14.25 1.33
C PHE A 22 -3.95 15.56 2.08
N LYS A 23 -5.19 16.04 1.94
CA LYS A 23 -5.65 17.21 2.70
C LYS A 23 -6.08 16.75 4.10
N VAL A 24 -5.42 17.26 5.13
CA VAL A 24 -5.75 16.95 6.54
C VAL A 24 -7.23 17.20 6.84
N ALA A 25 -7.82 18.26 6.26
CA ALA A 25 -9.24 18.58 6.44
C ALA A 25 -10.22 17.52 5.88
N LEU A 26 -9.75 16.60 5.03
CA LEU A 26 -10.54 15.48 4.51
C LEU A 26 -10.31 14.18 5.29
N THR A 27 -9.39 14.19 6.27
CA THR A 27 -9.15 13.03 7.14
C THR A 27 -10.32 12.88 8.11
N LYS A 28 -10.84 11.66 8.24
CA LYS A 28 -12.02 11.36 9.09
C LYS A 28 -11.82 10.05 9.84
N LYS A 29 -12.48 9.92 10.99
CA LYS A 29 -12.58 8.64 11.68
C LYS A 29 -13.26 7.58 10.81
N GLY A 30 -12.66 6.40 10.76
CA GLY A 30 -13.23 5.24 10.08
C GLY A 30 -12.76 3.92 10.70
N ASN A 31 -13.52 2.85 10.49
CA ASN A 31 -13.20 1.53 11.02
C ASN A 31 -12.18 0.82 10.12
N PHE A 32 -11.07 0.39 10.70
CA PHE A 32 -10.09 -0.50 10.10
C PHE A 32 -10.27 -1.92 10.66
N PHE A 33 -10.48 -2.89 9.78
CA PHE A 33 -10.75 -4.28 10.15
C PHE A 33 -9.44 -5.09 10.19
N VAL A 34 -8.83 -5.17 11.38
CA VAL A 34 -7.51 -5.81 11.58
C VAL A 34 -7.57 -7.31 11.27
N LYS A 35 -8.59 -7.99 11.79
CA LYS A 35 -8.89 -9.41 11.55
C LYS A 35 -10.35 -9.68 11.93
N GLN A 36 -10.82 -10.90 11.70
CA GLN A 36 -12.18 -11.29 12.09
C GLN A 36 -12.43 -11.04 13.59
N GLY A 37 -13.44 -10.23 13.90
CA GLY A 37 -13.80 -9.85 15.27
C GLY A 37 -12.93 -8.77 15.91
N GLU A 38 -11.95 -8.20 15.20
CA GLU A 38 -11.12 -7.08 15.68
C GLU A 38 -11.18 -5.91 14.69
N GLU A 39 -11.77 -4.81 15.13
CA GLU A 39 -11.76 -3.53 14.42
C GLU A 39 -11.17 -2.42 15.30
N LYS A 40 -10.61 -1.41 14.65
CA LYS A 40 -10.06 -0.22 15.31
C LYS A 40 -10.53 1.02 14.56
N GLU A 41 -10.92 2.05 15.29
CA GLU A 41 -11.14 3.36 14.71
C GLU A 41 -9.78 4.03 14.42
N VAL A 42 -9.59 4.50 13.19
CA VAL A 42 -8.37 5.18 12.73
C VAL A 42 -8.72 6.48 12.02
N GLU A 43 -7.74 7.36 11.89
CA GLU A 43 -7.82 8.55 11.04
C GLU A 43 -7.62 8.13 9.57
N MET A 44 -8.72 7.94 8.84
CA MET A 44 -8.70 7.58 7.42
C MET A 44 -8.49 8.83 6.56
N MET A 45 -7.40 8.86 5.79
CA MET A 45 -7.10 9.92 4.84
C MET A 45 -7.96 9.74 3.57
N GLN A 46 -8.31 10.85 2.91
CA GLN A 46 -9.17 10.82 1.71
C GLN A 46 -8.63 11.74 0.60
N MET A 47 -8.67 11.25 -0.64
CA MET A 47 -8.36 12.02 -1.84
C MET A 47 -9.06 11.41 -3.06
N GLU A 48 -9.48 12.25 -4.00
CA GLU A 48 -9.87 11.80 -5.34
C GLU A 48 -8.91 12.40 -6.37
N LYS A 49 -8.23 11.54 -7.13
CA LYS A 49 -7.26 11.98 -8.15
C LYS A 49 -6.97 10.87 -9.17
N GLN A 50 -6.31 11.24 -10.26
CA GLN A 50 -5.70 10.28 -11.19
C GLN A 50 -4.46 9.63 -10.57
N PHE A 51 -4.50 8.30 -10.48
CA PHE A 51 -3.40 7.46 -10.02
C PHE A 51 -3.24 6.23 -10.91
N GLN A 52 -2.10 5.54 -10.79
CA GLN A 52 -1.95 4.24 -11.41
C GLN A 52 -2.89 3.24 -10.72
N TYR A 53 -3.76 2.60 -11.48
CA TYR A 53 -4.76 1.70 -10.93
C TYR A 53 -5.02 0.51 -11.84
N ALA A 54 -5.20 -0.66 -11.22
CA ALA A 54 -5.74 -1.85 -11.84
C ALA A 54 -6.66 -2.57 -10.88
N GLU A 55 -7.53 -3.40 -11.44
CA GLU A 55 -8.44 -4.24 -10.68
C GLU A 55 -8.58 -5.57 -11.39
N THR A 56 -8.44 -6.65 -10.62
CA THR A 56 -8.66 -8.02 -11.06
C THR A 56 -9.84 -8.60 -10.29
N ASP A 57 -10.17 -9.87 -10.53
CA ASP A 57 -11.20 -10.56 -9.75
C ASP A 57 -10.78 -10.74 -8.27
N GLU A 58 -9.48 -10.75 -7.98
CA GLU A 58 -8.94 -11.00 -6.63
C GLU A 58 -8.44 -9.74 -5.94
N TYR A 59 -7.96 -8.73 -6.68
CA TYR A 59 -7.17 -7.61 -6.13
C TYR A 59 -7.57 -6.25 -6.71
N GLN A 60 -7.40 -5.21 -5.89
CA GLN A 60 -7.26 -3.83 -6.34
C GLN A 60 -5.80 -3.40 -6.16
N ILE A 61 -5.26 -2.68 -7.15
CA ILE A 61 -3.87 -2.22 -7.15
C ILE A 61 -3.88 -0.71 -7.36
N LEU A 62 -3.23 0.02 -6.46
CA LEU A 62 -3.14 1.48 -6.50
C LEU A 62 -1.67 1.91 -6.37
N GLY A 63 -1.17 2.69 -7.33
CA GLY A 63 0.16 3.29 -7.30
C GLY A 63 0.09 4.79 -7.05
N ILE A 64 0.57 5.24 -5.89
CA ILE A 64 0.65 6.66 -5.53
C ILE A 64 2.10 7.16 -5.67
N PRO A 65 2.37 8.19 -6.49
CA PRO A 65 3.71 8.71 -6.70
C PRO A 65 4.20 9.57 -5.52
N TYR A 66 5.48 9.45 -5.21
CA TYR A 66 6.21 10.41 -4.37
C TYR A 66 6.65 11.63 -5.19
N VAL A 67 7.08 12.69 -4.49
CA VAL A 67 7.72 13.87 -5.13
C VAL A 67 8.99 13.49 -5.91
N ILE A 68 9.61 12.36 -5.55
CA ILE A 68 10.76 11.80 -6.25
C ILE A 68 10.27 11.20 -7.57
N ASP A 69 10.86 11.65 -8.67
CA ASP A 69 10.48 11.19 -10.01
C ASP A 69 10.59 9.66 -10.13
N LYS A 70 9.60 9.06 -10.81
CA LYS A 70 9.48 7.61 -11.06
C LYS A 70 9.43 6.72 -9.82
N LEU A 71 9.21 7.27 -8.62
CA LEU A 71 9.02 6.48 -7.40
C LEU A 71 7.54 6.46 -7.00
N LEU A 72 6.97 5.26 -6.90
CA LEU A 72 5.58 5.03 -6.48
C LEU A 72 5.54 4.05 -5.30
N MET A 73 4.60 4.26 -4.39
CA MET A 73 4.14 3.21 -3.48
C MET A 73 2.95 2.51 -4.12
N TYR A 74 3.06 1.19 -4.26
CA TYR A 74 1.94 0.35 -4.69
C TYR A 74 1.26 -0.29 -3.48
N PHE A 75 -0.06 -0.09 -3.39
CA PHE A 75 -0.96 -0.79 -2.49
C PHE A 75 -1.63 -1.92 -3.26
N VAL A 76 -1.49 -3.15 -2.77
CA VAL A 76 -2.18 -4.33 -3.32
C VAL A 76 -3.18 -4.79 -2.27
N LEU A 77 -4.46 -4.60 -2.57
CA LEU A 77 -5.57 -4.84 -1.66
C LEU A 77 -6.38 -6.06 -2.13
N PRO A 78 -6.43 -7.16 -1.35
CA PRO A 78 -7.38 -8.24 -1.61
C PRO A 78 -8.83 -7.73 -1.56
N LYS A 79 -9.64 -8.12 -2.54
CA LYS A 79 -11.09 -7.86 -2.52
C LYS A 79 -11.80 -8.67 -1.43
N GLU A 80 -11.28 -9.86 -1.15
CA GLU A 80 -11.78 -10.68 -0.05
C GLU A 80 -11.34 -10.09 1.30
N ARG A 81 -12.32 -9.78 2.15
CA ARG A 81 -12.07 -9.29 3.50
C ARG A 81 -11.27 -10.34 4.28
N PHE A 82 -10.17 -9.91 4.90
CA PHE A 82 -9.20 -10.77 5.60
C PHE A 82 -8.41 -11.74 4.69
N GLY A 83 -8.48 -11.60 3.36
CA GLY A 83 -7.76 -12.43 2.38
C GLY A 83 -6.27 -12.14 2.23
N LEU A 84 -5.69 -11.27 3.07
CA LEU A 84 -4.28 -10.87 2.98
C LEU A 84 -3.33 -12.07 3.08
N LYS A 85 -3.62 -13.03 3.97
CA LYS A 85 -2.80 -14.22 4.15
C LYS A 85 -2.76 -15.08 2.88
N ASP A 86 -3.91 -15.30 2.26
CA ASP A 86 -4.02 -16.14 1.06
C ASP A 86 -3.41 -15.45 -0.17
N MET A 87 -3.57 -14.12 -0.26
CA MET A 87 -2.85 -13.31 -1.25
C MET A 87 -1.34 -13.49 -1.09
N MET A 88 -0.78 -13.30 0.12
CA MET A 88 0.66 -13.42 0.36
C MET A 88 1.21 -14.81 0.01
N ALA A 89 0.42 -15.88 0.24
CA ALA A 89 0.82 -17.24 -0.12
C ALA A 89 0.87 -17.48 -1.65
N LYS A 90 0.06 -16.74 -2.42
CA LYS A 90 -0.01 -16.85 -3.89
C LYS A 90 0.96 -15.92 -4.62
N LEU A 91 1.43 -14.85 -3.96
CA LEU A 91 2.29 -13.83 -4.57
C LEU A 91 3.73 -14.33 -4.73
N ASN A 92 4.35 -13.91 -5.82
CA ASN A 92 5.78 -14.03 -6.06
C ASN A 92 6.26 -12.81 -6.85
N ALA A 93 7.58 -12.66 -7.04
CA ALA A 93 8.15 -11.51 -7.71
C ALA A 93 7.56 -11.26 -9.10
N LYS A 94 7.39 -12.32 -9.93
CA LYS A 94 6.83 -12.19 -11.27
C LYS A 94 5.38 -11.69 -11.21
N LYS A 95 4.52 -12.34 -10.42
CA LYS A 95 3.11 -11.94 -10.29
C LYS A 95 2.99 -10.50 -9.78
N LEU A 96 3.84 -10.09 -8.84
CA LEU A 96 3.81 -8.74 -8.31
C LEU A 96 4.20 -7.70 -9.37
N LEU A 97 5.22 -7.99 -10.19
CA LEU A 97 5.59 -7.15 -11.33
C LEU A 97 4.46 -7.10 -12.37
N ASP A 98 3.88 -8.26 -12.71
CA ASP A 98 2.75 -8.33 -13.66
C ASP A 98 1.56 -7.48 -13.16
N LEU A 99 1.29 -7.47 -11.84
CA LEU A 99 0.25 -6.63 -11.24
C LEU A 99 0.57 -5.14 -11.39
N PHE A 100 1.82 -4.72 -11.17
CA PHE A 100 2.23 -3.32 -11.33
C PHE A 100 2.18 -2.86 -12.78
N ASP A 101 2.64 -3.71 -13.71
CA ASP A 101 2.62 -3.42 -15.15
C ASP A 101 1.19 -3.39 -15.72
N SER A 102 0.22 -4.02 -15.04
CA SER A 102 -1.19 -3.97 -15.43
C SER A 102 -1.89 -2.65 -15.08
N THR A 103 -1.25 -1.80 -14.26
CA THR A 103 -1.84 -0.52 -13.84
C THR A 103 -1.84 0.49 -14.98
N ILE A 104 -2.92 1.26 -15.06
CA ILE A 104 -3.06 2.40 -15.96
C ILE A 104 -3.58 3.60 -15.18
N GLU A 105 -3.34 4.80 -15.68
CA GLU A 105 -3.83 6.02 -15.03
C GLU A 105 -5.36 6.07 -15.07
N ARG A 106 -6.00 6.16 -13.89
CA ARG A 106 -7.45 6.27 -13.74
C ARG A 106 -7.80 7.25 -12.62
N GLN A 107 -8.95 7.90 -12.73
CA GLN A 107 -9.55 8.64 -11.62
C GLN A 107 -9.94 7.63 -10.52
N VAL A 108 -9.42 7.81 -9.30
CA VAL A 108 -9.66 6.93 -8.15
C VAL A 108 -9.97 7.78 -6.92
N GLU A 109 -11.01 7.39 -6.20
CA GLU A 109 -11.25 7.84 -4.83
C GLU A 109 -10.49 6.91 -3.86
N VAL A 110 -9.49 7.46 -3.19
CA VAL A 110 -8.61 6.75 -2.26
C VAL A 110 -9.04 7.06 -0.84
N THR A 111 -9.25 6.01 -0.05
CA THR A 111 -9.35 6.08 1.41
C THR A 111 -8.23 5.21 1.99
N GLU A 112 -7.33 5.82 2.76
CA GLU A 112 -6.14 5.18 3.36
C GLU A 112 -6.19 5.23 4.88
#